data_AF-C8WLT8-F1
#
_entry.id   AF-C8WLT8-F1
#
_cell.length_a   1.000
_cell.length_b   1.000
_cell.length_c   1.000
_cell.angle_alpha   90.00
_cell.angle_beta   90.00
_cell.angle_gamma   90.00
#
_symmetry.space_group_name_H-M   'P 1'
#
loop_
_entity.id
_entity.type
_entity.pdbx_description
1 polymer ?
#
loop_
_entity_poly.entity_id
_entity_poly.type
_entity_poly.pdbx_seq_one_letter_code
_entity_poly.pdbx_strand_id
1 'polypeptide(L)'
;MPRGRAWTVGELAYIRRWAGRKPAHEIARHLKRTKQAVERQAQRMGVSLKHYESTLVWCPNCCAWRTRLTLGFCPVCSRKQTRAEQMEREKALLDRLAPEERALKRPELHESRIDPKPRLEAVTDGMRPWAAARIEEQNAVLVQRWETLNLDRENAARRRRIERMEDQLKN
;
A
#
# COMPACT_ATOMS: atom_id res chain seq x y z
N MET A 1 25.89 -4.79 -45.75
CA MET A 1 25.24 -4.56 -44.43
C MET A 1 26.31 -4.39 -43.38
N PRO A 2 26.39 -3.27 -42.64
CA PRO A 2 27.34 -3.14 -41.54
C PRO A 2 27.05 -4.23 -40.50
N ARG A 3 28.07 -4.98 -40.07
CA ARG A 3 27.92 -5.95 -38.98
C ARG A 3 27.59 -5.16 -37.71
N GLY A 4 26.45 -5.45 -37.10
CA GLY A 4 26.04 -4.78 -35.86
C GLY A 4 27.06 -4.98 -34.75
N ARG A 5 27.20 -3.98 -33.88
CA ARG A 5 28.08 -4.01 -32.69
C ARG A 5 27.86 -5.29 -31.88
N ALA A 6 28.92 -6.09 -31.70
CA ALA A 6 28.89 -7.33 -30.93
C ALA A 6 28.46 -7.10 -29.47
N TRP A 7 27.82 -8.10 -28.86
CA TRP A 7 27.41 -8.07 -27.46
C TRP A 7 28.58 -8.43 -26.55
N THR A 8 28.83 -7.62 -25.53
CA THR A 8 29.84 -7.96 -24.52
C THR A 8 29.23 -8.80 -23.41
N VAL A 9 30.05 -9.57 -22.70
CA VAL A 9 29.62 -10.37 -21.54
C VAL A 9 28.93 -9.49 -20.49
N GLY A 10 29.45 -8.28 -20.25
CA GLY A 10 28.85 -7.33 -19.30
C GLY A 10 27.43 -6.89 -19.71
N GLU A 11 27.19 -6.67 -21.01
CA GLU A 11 25.86 -6.30 -21.49
C GLU A 11 24.87 -7.46 -21.38
N LEU A 12 25.31 -8.69 -21.64
CA LEU A 12 24.49 -9.89 -21.44
C LEU A 12 24.17 -10.11 -19.96
N ALA A 13 25.16 -9.97 -19.07
CA ALA A 13 24.95 -10.03 -17.63
C ALA A 13 23.96 -8.95 -17.16
N TYR A 14 24.05 -7.74 -17.70
CA TYR A 14 23.14 -6.65 -17.40
C TYR A 14 21.70 -6.96 -17.81
N ILE A 15 21.48 -7.48 -19.04
CA ILE A 15 20.14 -7.90 -19.49
C ILE A 15 19.58 -8.96 -18.54
N ARG A 16 20.35 -10.01 -18.22
CA ARG A 16 19.89 -11.10 -17.34
C ARG A 16 19.54 -10.59 -15.94
N ARG A 17 20.32 -9.67 -15.40
CA ARG A 17 20.08 -9.08 -14.06
C ARG A 17 18.81 -8.25 -14.01
N TRP A 18 18.54 -7.45 -15.03
CA TRP A 18 17.46 -6.45 -15.03
C TRP A 18 16.21 -6.87 -15.80
N ALA A 19 16.24 -8.02 -16.49
CA ALA A 19 15.09 -8.60 -17.18
C ALA A 19 13.88 -8.70 -16.24
N GLY A 20 12.78 -8.07 -16.65
CA GLY A 20 11.53 -8.00 -15.89
C GLY A 20 11.53 -7.08 -14.66
N ARG A 21 12.70 -6.62 -14.20
CA ARG A 21 12.85 -5.64 -13.10
C ARG A 21 12.82 -4.20 -13.59
N LYS A 22 13.25 -3.96 -14.83
CA LYS A 22 13.20 -2.66 -15.50
C LYS A 22 12.45 -2.75 -16.82
N PRO A 23 11.79 -1.65 -17.25
CA PRO A 23 11.27 -1.55 -18.60
C PRO A 23 12.37 -1.77 -19.65
N ALA A 24 12.05 -2.44 -20.76
CA ALA A 24 13.00 -2.71 -21.84
C ALA A 24 13.65 -1.43 -22.40
N HIS A 25 12.92 -0.32 -22.41
CA HIS A 25 13.44 0.96 -22.89
C HIS A 25 14.52 1.56 -21.97
N GLU A 26 14.45 1.34 -20.65
CA GLU A 26 15.50 1.78 -19.71
C GLU A 26 16.76 0.94 -19.89
N ILE A 27 16.61 -0.38 -20.04
CA ILE A 27 17.73 -1.29 -20.29
C ILE A 27 18.43 -0.88 -21.60
N ALA A 28 17.65 -0.60 -22.64
CA ALA A 28 18.16 -0.12 -23.92
C ALA A 28 18.93 1.20 -23.80
N ARG A 29 18.38 2.17 -23.04
CA ARG A 29 19.03 3.45 -22.76
C ARG A 29 20.37 3.26 -22.05
N HIS A 30 20.42 2.40 -21.02
CA HIS A 30 21.65 2.11 -20.29
C HIS A 30 22.72 1.46 -21.17
N LEU A 31 22.34 0.51 -22.03
CA LEU A 31 23.25 -0.20 -22.92
C LEU A 31 23.61 0.57 -24.20
N LYS A 32 23.04 1.77 -24.39
CA LYS A 32 23.16 2.58 -25.62
C LYS A 32 22.83 1.75 -26.87
N ARG A 33 21.75 0.95 -26.80
CA ARG A 33 21.22 0.14 -27.90
C ARG A 33 19.75 0.43 -28.14
N THR A 34 19.23 0.01 -29.29
CA THR A 34 17.79 0.11 -29.56
C THR A 34 17.01 -0.90 -28.72
N LYS A 35 15.78 -0.55 -28.35
CA LYS A 35 14.85 -1.44 -27.63
C LYS A 35 14.70 -2.79 -28.35
N GLN A 36 14.52 -2.75 -29.67
CA GLN A 36 14.37 -3.95 -30.49
C GLN A 36 15.62 -4.86 -30.46
N ALA A 37 16.82 -4.30 -30.39
CA ALA A 37 18.04 -5.10 -30.27
C ALA A 37 18.12 -5.80 -28.91
N VAL A 38 17.72 -5.12 -27.83
CA VAL A 38 17.66 -5.70 -26.48
C VAL A 38 16.59 -6.80 -26.41
N GLU A 39 15.41 -6.60 -26.99
CA GLU A 39 14.34 -7.60 -27.04
C GLU A 39 14.77 -8.87 -27.76
N ARG A 40 15.37 -8.74 -28.96
CA ARG A 40 15.91 -9.89 -29.70
C ARG A 40 17.00 -10.62 -28.93
N GLN A 41 17.87 -9.88 -28.25
CA GLN A 41 18.94 -10.50 -27.48
C GLN A 41 18.42 -11.21 -26.23
N ALA A 42 17.46 -10.61 -25.52
CA ALA A 42 16.80 -11.24 -24.38
C ALA A 42 16.08 -12.53 -24.78
N GLN A 43 15.41 -12.53 -25.93
CA GLN A 43 14.78 -13.73 -26.49
C GLN A 43 15.81 -14.83 -26.76
N ARG A 44 16.95 -14.52 -27.38
CA ARG A 44 18.05 -15.48 -27.61
C ARG A 44 18.63 -16.04 -26.32
N MET A 45 18.60 -15.26 -25.23
CA MET A 45 19.06 -15.67 -23.91
C MET A 45 18.00 -16.44 -23.11
N GLY A 46 16.76 -16.57 -23.63
CA GLY A 46 15.64 -17.20 -22.92
C GLY A 46 15.11 -16.38 -21.74
N VAL A 47 15.35 -15.07 -21.68
CA VAL A 47 14.89 -14.20 -20.58
C VAL A 47 13.75 -13.28 -21.03
N SER A 48 12.74 -13.12 -20.17
CA SER A 48 11.59 -12.25 -20.45
C SER A 48 11.86 -10.82 -19.97
N LEU A 49 11.63 -9.83 -20.85
CA LEU A 49 11.67 -8.41 -20.49
C LEU A 49 10.33 -7.86 -20.03
N LYS A 50 9.30 -8.72 -19.86
CA LYS A 50 7.99 -8.29 -19.37
C LYS A 50 8.18 -7.69 -17.98
N HIS A 51 7.88 -6.40 -17.86
CA HIS A 51 8.02 -5.64 -16.63
C HIS A 51 6.62 -5.30 -16.07
N TYR A 52 6.49 -5.33 -14.75
CA TYR A 52 5.27 -4.89 -14.07
C TYR A 52 5.53 -3.50 -13.52
N GLU A 53 4.77 -2.52 -13.99
CA GLU A 53 4.81 -1.16 -13.47
C GLU A 53 3.73 -1.03 -12.41
N SER A 54 4.17 -0.85 -11.16
CA SER A 54 3.25 -0.74 -10.04
C SER A 54 2.46 0.57 -10.11
N THR A 55 1.18 0.51 -9.77
CA THR A 55 0.31 1.69 -9.68
C THR A 55 0.32 2.33 -8.28
N LEU A 56 1.04 1.73 -7.34
CA LEU A 56 1.09 2.21 -5.97
C LEU A 56 1.97 3.45 -5.85
N VAL A 57 1.60 4.30 -4.90
CA VAL A 57 2.30 5.52 -4.55
C VAL A 57 2.86 5.42 -3.14
N TRP A 58 4.05 6.00 -2.94
CA TRP A 58 4.68 6.04 -1.62
C TRP A 58 3.98 7.07 -0.74
N CYS A 59 3.49 6.66 0.43
CA CYS A 59 2.93 7.57 1.42
C CYS A 59 4.03 8.03 2.40
N PRO A 60 4.36 9.33 2.47
CA PRO A 60 5.41 9.83 3.35
C PRO A 60 5.02 9.77 4.84
N ASN A 61 3.71 9.76 5.16
CA ASN A 61 3.26 9.77 6.55
C ASN A 61 3.33 8.39 7.24
N CYS A 62 3.07 7.31 6.50
CA CYS A 62 3.11 5.94 7.06
C CYS A 62 4.21 5.07 6.46
N CYS A 63 5.06 5.63 5.60
CA CYS A 63 6.17 4.96 4.95
C CYS A 63 5.77 3.62 4.31
N ALA A 64 4.67 3.63 3.55
CA ALA A 64 4.13 2.45 2.91
C ALA A 64 3.63 2.75 1.49
N TRP A 65 3.67 1.74 0.62
CA TRP A 65 3.04 1.76 -0.69
C TRP A 65 1.52 1.69 -0.56
N ARG A 66 0.82 2.61 -1.23
CA ARG A 66 -0.62 2.82 -1.10
C ARG A 66 -1.27 3.00 -2.47
N THR A 67 -2.57 2.78 -2.56
CA THR A 67 -3.28 2.87 -3.85
C THR A 67 -3.44 4.29 -4.35
N ARG A 68 -3.44 5.27 -3.46
CA ARG A 68 -3.56 6.70 -3.79
C ARG A 68 -3.16 7.58 -2.62
N LEU A 69 -2.94 8.86 -2.92
CA LEU A 69 -2.91 9.96 -1.94
C LEU A 69 -4.03 10.95 -2.27
N THR A 70 -4.67 11.48 -1.24
CA THR A 70 -5.65 12.57 -1.34
C THR A 70 -5.23 13.65 -0.36
N LEU A 71 -4.96 14.85 -0.85
CA LEU A 71 -4.44 15.97 -0.05
C LEU A 71 -3.19 15.58 0.77
N GLY A 72 -2.30 14.76 0.20
CA GLY A 72 -1.08 14.29 0.86
C GLY A 72 -1.25 13.07 1.78
N PHE A 73 -2.48 12.63 2.06
CA PHE A 73 -2.74 11.49 2.92
C PHE A 73 -3.17 10.24 2.16
N CYS A 74 -2.67 9.07 2.56
CA CYS A 74 -3.22 7.81 2.08
C CYS A 74 -4.54 7.48 2.78
N PRO A 75 -5.35 6.56 2.22
CA PRO A 75 -6.63 6.16 2.82
C PRO A 75 -6.54 5.74 4.30
N VAL A 76 -5.45 5.06 4.68
CA VAL A 76 -5.21 4.61 6.07
C VAL A 76 -4.89 5.78 6.98
N CYS A 77 -3.96 6.67 6.57
CA CYS A 77 -3.58 7.84 7.36
C CYS A 77 -4.76 8.79 7.58
N SER A 78 -5.56 9.04 6.54
CA SER A 78 -6.77 9.88 6.65
C SER A 78 -7.75 9.33 7.69
N ARG A 79 -7.99 8.01 7.72
CA ARG A 79 -8.87 7.39 8.72
C ARG A 79 -8.29 7.39 10.13
N LYS A 80 -6.97 7.22 10.27
CA LYS A 80 -6.27 7.36 11.56
C LYS A 80 -6.37 8.79 12.09
N GLN A 81 -6.31 9.79 11.22
CA GLN A 81 -6.51 11.19 11.60
C GLN A 81 -7.95 11.41 12.11
N THR A 82 -8.97 10.97 11.35
CA THR A 82 -10.36 11.03 11.82
C THR A 82 -10.54 10.33 13.16
N ARG A 83 -9.88 9.18 13.37
CA ARG A 83 -9.91 8.49 14.66
C ARG A 83 -9.34 9.35 15.79
N ALA A 84 -8.19 9.98 15.56
CA ALA A 84 -7.55 10.87 16.54
C ALA A 84 -8.45 12.05 16.90
N GLU A 85 -9.02 12.72 15.91
CA GLU A 85 -9.97 13.82 16.12
C GLU A 85 -11.19 13.38 16.93
N GLN A 86 -11.74 12.20 16.62
CA GLN A 86 -12.84 11.63 17.38
C GLN A 86 -12.46 11.24 18.81
N MET A 87 -11.25 10.73 19.04
CA MET A 87 -10.75 10.42 20.39
C MET A 87 -10.66 11.67 21.25
N GLU A 88 -10.13 12.77 20.71
CA GLU A 88 -10.06 14.05 21.42
C GLU A 88 -11.47 14.61 21.69
N ARG A 89 -12.38 14.53 20.72
CA ARG A 89 -13.79 14.97 20.91
C ARG A 89 -14.51 14.13 21.97
N GLU A 90 -14.37 12.81 21.92
CA GLU A 90 -14.95 11.90 22.92
C GLU A 90 -14.40 12.20 24.32
N LYS A 91 -13.09 12.41 24.46
CA LYS A 91 -12.47 12.82 25.72
C LYS A 91 -13.04 14.14 26.24
N ALA A 92 -13.13 15.16 25.39
CA ALA A 92 -13.68 16.46 25.77
C ALA A 92 -15.15 16.38 26.22
N LEU A 93 -15.95 15.48 25.63
CA LEU A 93 -17.33 15.24 26.06
C LEU A 93 -17.38 14.51 27.41
N LEU A 94 -16.53 13.50 27.60
CA LEU A 94 -16.44 12.79 28.88
C LEU A 94 -16.05 13.73 30.02
N ASP A 95 -15.13 14.67 29.77
CA ASP A 95 -14.69 15.64 30.78
C ASP A 95 -15.80 16.60 31.23
N ARG A 96 -16.87 16.76 30.44
CA ARG A 96 -18.06 17.56 30.78
C ARG A 96 -19.08 16.82 31.65
N LEU A 97 -19.05 15.49 31.67
CA LEU A 97 -19.97 14.67 32.49
C LEU A 97 -19.55 14.67 33.96
N ALA A 98 -20.49 14.44 34.88
CA ALA A 98 -20.15 14.30 36.30
C ALA A 98 -19.27 13.05 36.54
N PRO A 99 -18.42 13.03 37.59
CA PRO A 99 -17.53 11.89 37.87
C PRO A 99 -18.25 10.55 37.99
N GLU A 100 -19.46 10.57 38.57
CA GLU A 100 -20.31 9.39 38.77
C GLU A 100 -20.82 8.84 37.42
N GLU A 101 -21.23 9.72 36.52
CA GLU A 101 -21.68 9.37 35.16
C GLU A 101 -20.54 8.86 34.28
N ARG A 102 -19.32 9.40 34.47
CA ARG A 102 -18.11 8.90 33.79
C ARG A 102 -17.75 7.49 34.22
N ALA A 103 -17.85 7.17 35.52
CA ALA A 103 -17.53 5.85 36.05
C ALA A 103 -18.43 4.76 35.46
N LEU A 104 -19.71 5.07 35.24
CA LEU A 104 -20.68 4.15 34.64
C LEU A 104 -20.41 3.84 33.16
N LYS A 105 -19.78 4.75 32.41
CA LYS A 105 -19.50 4.58 30.96
C LYS A 105 -18.23 3.80 30.62
N ARG A 106 -17.34 3.59 31.59
CA ARG A 106 -16.07 2.87 31.37
C ARG A 106 -16.24 1.47 30.75
N PRO A 107 -17.27 0.67 31.07
CA PRO A 107 -17.53 -0.64 30.46
C PRO A 107 -18.11 -0.59 29.03
N GLU A 108 -18.72 0.52 28.60
CA GLU A 108 -19.34 0.64 27.25
C GLU A 108 -18.32 0.96 26.14
N LEU A 109 -17.06 1.20 26.51
CA LEU A 109 -15.92 1.42 25.61
C LEU A 109 -15.42 0.10 24.99
N HIS A 110 -16.34 -0.77 24.56
CA HIS A 110 -15.97 -2.00 23.87
C HIS A 110 -15.22 -1.69 22.58
N GLU A 111 -14.11 -2.41 22.40
CA GLU A 111 -13.33 -2.37 21.18
C GLU A 111 -14.16 -2.89 20.01
N SER A 112 -14.07 -2.19 18.87
CA SER A 112 -14.73 -2.66 17.65
C SER A 112 -14.10 -3.99 17.21
N ARG A 113 -14.93 -4.93 16.73
CA ARG A 113 -14.42 -6.17 16.13
C ARG A 113 -13.38 -5.85 15.05
N ILE A 114 -12.20 -6.44 15.20
CA ILE A 114 -11.12 -6.37 14.19
C ILE A 114 -11.23 -7.63 13.34
N ASP A 115 -11.45 -7.45 12.03
CA ASP A 115 -11.40 -8.59 11.11
C ASP A 115 -9.95 -9.12 11.06
N PRO A 116 -9.73 -10.43 10.90
CA PRO A 116 -8.38 -10.98 10.82
C PRO A 116 -7.63 -10.41 9.61
N LYS A 117 -6.32 -10.25 9.76
CA LYS A 117 -5.45 -9.78 8.66
C LYS A 117 -5.56 -10.75 7.47
N PRO A 118 -5.68 -10.25 6.22
CA PRO A 118 -5.81 -11.12 5.06
C PRO A 118 -4.57 -12.01 4.91
N ARG A 119 -4.79 -13.22 4.40
CA ARG A 119 -3.68 -14.09 3.95
C ARG A 119 -3.06 -13.47 2.72
N LEU A 120 -1.75 -13.31 2.74
CA LEU A 120 -0.98 -12.73 1.65
C LEU A 120 -0.38 -13.85 0.81
N GLU A 121 -0.36 -13.65 -0.51
CA GLU A 121 0.29 -14.59 -1.41
C GLU A 121 1.81 -14.43 -1.29
N ALA A 122 2.53 -15.54 -1.12
CA ALA A 122 3.98 -15.50 -0.93
C ALA A 122 4.70 -15.36 -2.27
N VAL A 123 5.68 -14.46 -2.33
CA VAL A 123 6.67 -14.44 -3.41
C VAL A 123 7.67 -15.55 -3.14
N THR A 124 7.82 -16.47 -4.08
CA THR A 124 8.69 -17.66 -3.94
C THR A 124 9.87 -17.62 -4.91
N ASP A 125 10.91 -18.38 -4.57
CA ASP A 125 12.09 -18.52 -5.41
C ASP A 125 11.73 -19.13 -6.77
N GLY A 126 12.32 -18.58 -7.83
CA GLY A 126 12.04 -18.98 -9.22
C GLY A 126 10.87 -18.26 -9.87
N MET A 127 10.10 -17.44 -9.13
CA MET A 127 9.09 -16.58 -9.76
C MET A 127 9.72 -15.56 -10.71
N ARG A 128 9.04 -15.35 -11.85
CA ARG A 128 9.43 -14.28 -12.78
C ARG A 128 9.27 -12.93 -12.08
N PRO A 129 10.21 -11.98 -12.26
CA PRO A 129 10.14 -10.67 -11.59
C PRO A 129 8.82 -9.91 -11.78
N TRP A 130 8.22 -9.98 -12.97
CA TRP A 130 6.88 -9.41 -13.22
C TRP A 130 5.78 -10.03 -12.36
N ALA A 131 5.82 -11.35 -12.13
CA ALA A 131 4.81 -12.04 -11.32
C ALA A 131 4.97 -11.67 -9.84
N ALA A 132 6.22 -11.66 -9.35
CA ALA A 132 6.55 -11.25 -7.99
C ALA A 132 6.07 -9.82 -7.70
N ALA A 133 6.43 -8.85 -8.55
CA ALA A 133 6.03 -7.45 -8.37
C ALA A 133 4.50 -7.26 -8.41
N ARG A 134 3.78 -8.03 -9.23
CA ARG A 134 2.31 -8.02 -9.27
C ARG A 134 1.71 -8.55 -7.96
N ILE A 135 2.24 -9.64 -7.43
CA ILE A 135 1.81 -10.23 -6.15
C ILE A 135 2.05 -9.22 -5.01
N GLU A 136 3.21 -8.58 -4.98
CA GLU A 136 3.53 -7.54 -3.98
C GLU A 136 2.51 -6.39 -4.00
N GLU A 137 2.16 -5.89 -5.20
CA GLU A 137 1.11 -4.88 -5.33
C GLU A 137 -0.24 -5.37 -4.81
N GLN A 138 -0.68 -6.55 -5.26
CA GLN A 138 -1.96 -7.13 -4.84
C GLN A 138 -2.03 -7.30 -3.32
N ASN A 139 -0.96 -7.78 -2.70
CA ASN A 139 -0.85 -7.90 -1.24
C ASN A 139 -0.95 -6.53 -0.55
N ALA A 140 -0.26 -5.51 -1.06
CA ALA A 140 -0.33 -4.17 -0.50
C ALA A 140 -1.76 -3.58 -0.60
N VAL A 141 -2.45 -3.79 -1.72
CA VAL A 141 -3.86 -3.39 -1.89
C VAL A 141 -4.77 -4.12 -0.89
N LEU A 142 -4.59 -5.44 -0.72
CA LEU A 142 -5.36 -6.24 0.22
C LEU A 142 -5.16 -5.78 1.67
N VAL A 143 -3.92 -5.56 2.08
CA VAL A 143 -3.60 -5.03 3.41
C VAL A 143 -4.23 -3.66 3.61
N GLN A 144 -4.07 -2.74 2.65
CA GLN A 144 -4.67 -1.42 2.74
C GLN A 144 -6.19 -1.50 2.89
N ARG A 145 -6.86 -2.35 2.09
CA ARG A 145 -8.32 -2.54 2.17
C ARG A 145 -8.73 -3.02 3.57
N TRP A 146 -8.05 -4.02 4.10
CA TRP A 146 -8.28 -4.53 5.44
C TRP A 146 -8.09 -3.45 6.52
N GLU A 147 -7.01 -2.68 6.46
CA GLU A 147 -6.76 -1.56 7.39
C GLU A 147 -7.88 -0.54 7.32
N THR A 148 -8.28 -0.13 6.11
CA THR A 148 -9.35 0.87 5.94
C THR A 148 -10.70 0.39 6.44
N LEU A 149 -11.06 -0.88 6.21
CA LEU A 149 -12.33 -1.45 6.69
C LEU A 149 -12.43 -1.48 8.21
N ASN A 150 -11.35 -1.91 8.89
CA ASN A 150 -11.33 -1.93 10.35
C ASN A 150 -11.37 -0.51 10.94
N LEU A 151 -10.62 0.43 10.36
CA LEU A 151 -10.66 1.84 10.78
C LEU A 151 -12.02 2.48 10.53
N ASP A 152 -12.66 2.20 9.39
CA ASP A 152 -14.00 2.73 9.09
C ASP A 152 -15.04 2.19 10.08
N ARG A 153 -14.94 0.91 10.48
CA ARG A 153 -15.78 0.32 11.52
C ARG A 153 -15.58 1.00 12.88
N GLU A 154 -14.32 1.19 13.27
CA GLU A 154 -13.99 1.86 14.54
C GLU A 154 -14.49 3.30 14.55
N ASN A 155 -14.24 4.06 13.48
CA ASN A 155 -14.67 5.44 13.34
C ASN A 155 -16.19 5.58 13.33
N ALA A 156 -16.91 4.63 12.73
CA ALA A 156 -18.37 4.61 12.75
C ALA A 156 -18.93 4.32 14.15
N ALA A 157 -18.36 3.35 14.86
CA ALA A 157 -18.76 3.03 16.23
C ALA A 157 -18.50 4.22 17.18
N ARG A 158 -17.32 4.84 17.07
CA ARG A 158 -16.93 6.01 17.87
C ARG A 158 -17.79 7.23 17.55
N ARG A 159 -18.07 7.50 16.27
CA ARG A 159 -19.01 8.57 15.89
C ARG A 159 -20.37 8.42 16.57
N ARG A 160 -20.95 7.20 16.54
CA ARG A 160 -22.23 6.94 17.23
C ARG A 160 -22.15 7.14 18.75
N ARG A 161 -21.00 6.85 19.38
CA ARG A 161 -20.80 7.13 20.82
C ARG A 161 -20.79 8.63 21.10
N ILE A 162 -20.05 9.38 20.28
CA ILE A 162 -20.00 10.85 20.34
C ILE A 162 -21.40 11.44 20.21
N GLU A 163 -22.16 11.03 19.19
CA GLU A 163 -23.56 11.45 18.99
C GLU A 163 -24.42 11.22 20.24
N ARG A 164 -24.36 10.02 20.84
CA ARG A 164 -25.10 9.71 22.09
C ARG A 164 -24.68 10.56 23.28
N MET A 165 -23.38 10.84 23.44
CA MET A 165 -22.90 11.71 24.52
C MET A 165 -23.36 13.16 24.32
N GLU A 166 -23.36 13.64 23.08
CA GLU A 166 -23.80 15.00 22.77
C GLU A 166 -25.30 15.17 23.04
N ASP A 167 -26.12 14.19 22.68
CA ASP A 167 -27.56 14.26 22.95
C ASP A 167 -27.87 14.18 24.45
N GLN A 168 -27.10 13.39 25.21
CA GLN A 168 -27.22 13.36 26.67
C GLN A 168 -26.88 14.72 27.32
N LEU A 169 -25.85 15.41 26.83
CA LEU A 169 -25.44 16.72 27.37
C LEU A 169 -26.37 17.88 26.99
N LYS A 170 -27.31 17.66 26.06
CA LYS A 170 -28.34 18.65 25.68
C LYS A 170 -29.61 18.53 26.53
N ASN A 171 -29.85 17.35 27.11
CA ASN A 171 -30.98 17.04 27.99
C ASN A 171 -30.62 17.29 29.45
#